data_AF-A0A8H2M4F7-F1
#
_entry.id   AF-A0A8H2M4F7-F1
#
_cell.length_a   1.000
_cell.length_b   1.000
_cell.length_c   1.000
_cell.angle_alpha   90.00
_cell.angle_beta   90.00
_cell.angle_gamma   90.00
#
_symmetry.space_group_name_H-M   'P 1'
#
loop_
_entity.id
_entity.type
_entity.pdbx_description
1 polymer ?
#
loop_
_entity_poly.entity_id
_entity_poly.type
_entity_poly.pdbx_seq_one_letter_code
_entity_poly.pdbx_strand_id
1 'polypeptide(L)'
;MILYRNTNLSIDELKDRLENQALFDPDSSQSLDTKELLSNVTGWFETQQLYNGALKEISTKLEILDEEFQMNYTYNPIHHMECRLKSMHSIIEKMNRLHIQKTIPSMREHITDISGIRVICRYLHDVYIIEKMLLAQDDVTFIRRRDYIQEPKESGYRSLHLLVKVPVFLSKRKESVPVEIQLRTIPMDYWASLEHDLQYKNTKKDKEIHHKELKTCARKLAEIEETMQGIHRDTVDLENFSLPLS
;
A
#
# COMPACT_ATOMS: atom_id res chain seq x y z
N MET A 1 11.69 2.90 -10.63
CA MET A 1 11.01 4.04 -11.29
C MET A 1 9.63 4.21 -10.67
N ILE A 2 9.41 5.25 -9.86
CA ILE A 2 8.11 5.52 -9.26
C ILE A 2 7.28 6.40 -10.21
N LEU A 3 6.07 5.98 -10.56
CA LEU A 3 5.13 6.77 -11.36
C LEU A 3 4.20 7.56 -10.43
N TYR A 4 4.50 8.84 -10.21
CA TYR A 4 3.59 9.77 -9.53
C TYR A 4 2.72 10.50 -10.57
N ARG A 5 1.39 10.50 -10.40
CA ARG A 5 0.49 11.48 -11.03
C ARG A 5 -0.01 12.44 -9.95
N ASN A 6 0.44 13.69 -9.98
CA ASN A 6 -0.06 14.75 -9.10
C ASN A 6 -0.64 15.90 -9.93
N THR A 7 -1.85 16.33 -9.60
CA THR A 7 -2.40 17.64 -9.97
C THR A 7 -1.96 18.67 -8.93
N ASN A 8 -1.24 19.71 -9.37
CA ASN A 8 -0.77 20.80 -8.51
C ASN A 8 -1.85 21.89 -8.41
N LEU A 9 -2.59 21.93 -7.30
CA LEU A 9 -3.38 23.08 -6.88
C LEU A 9 -3.14 23.29 -5.39
N SER A 10 -2.93 24.53 -4.96
CA SER A 10 -2.85 24.85 -3.53
C SER A 10 -4.24 24.79 -2.89
N ILE A 11 -4.29 24.53 -1.58
CA ILE A 11 -5.55 24.50 -0.82
C ILE A 11 -6.26 25.85 -0.89
N ASP A 12 -5.51 26.95 -0.88
CA ASP A 12 -6.07 28.30 -0.96
C ASP A 12 -6.64 28.61 -2.35
N GLU A 13 -5.99 28.18 -3.43
CA GLU A 13 -6.55 28.29 -4.78
C GLU A 13 -7.80 27.42 -4.98
N LEU A 14 -7.87 26.25 -4.34
CA LEU A 14 -9.06 25.40 -4.36
C LEU A 14 -10.23 26.04 -3.60
N LYS A 15 -9.94 26.64 -2.43
CA LYS A 15 -10.93 27.42 -1.67
C LYS A 15 -11.43 28.60 -2.50
N ASP A 16 -10.54 29.40 -3.05
CA ASP A 16 -10.89 30.55 -3.88
C ASP A 16 -11.74 30.14 -5.09
N ARG A 17 -11.40 29.04 -5.79
CA ARG A 17 -12.18 28.58 -6.95
C ARG A 17 -13.58 28.08 -6.58
N LEU A 18 -13.71 27.36 -5.48
CA LEU A 18 -14.99 26.81 -5.02
C LEU A 18 -15.88 27.90 -4.42
N GLU A 19 -15.32 28.86 -3.69
CA GLU A 19 -16.03 30.06 -3.20
C GLU A 19 -16.49 30.94 -4.38
N ASN A 20 -15.63 31.15 -5.38
CA ASN A 20 -15.99 31.91 -6.58
C ASN A 20 -17.06 31.23 -7.45
N GLN A 21 -17.14 29.89 -7.46
CA GLN A 21 -18.24 29.17 -8.14
C GLN A 21 -19.56 29.22 -7.36
N ALA A 22 -19.51 29.23 -6.02
CA ALA A 22 -20.69 29.32 -5.17
C ALA A 22 -21.35 30.72 -5.17
N LEU A 23 -20.63 31.76 -5.63
CA LEU A 23 -21.12 33.14 -5.72
C LEU A 23 -22.08 33.41 -6.91
N PHE A 24 -22.31 32.44 -7.80
CA PHE A 24 -23.11 32.63 -9.03
C PHE A 24 -24.56 32.12 -8.99
N ASP A 25 -25.11 31.76 -7.83
CA ASP A 25 -26.52 31.37 -7.72
C ASP A 25 -27.29 32.27 -6.71
N PRO A 26 -27.99 33.33 -7.18
CA PRO A 26 -28.62 34.31 -6.30
C PRO A 26 -29.90 33.84 -5.60
N ASP A 27 -30.41 32.64 -5.89
CA ASP A 27 -31.81 32.27 -5.56
C ASP A 27 -32.00 30.94 -4.80
N SER A 28 -30.94 30.33 -4.28
CA SER A 28 -31.08 29.13 -3.44
C SER A 28 -30.99 29.44 -1.95
N SER A 29 -32.06 29.13 -1.23
CA SER A 29 -32.17 29.13 0.24
C SER A 29 -31.32 28.03 0.92
N GLN A 30 -30.13 27.73 0.36
CA GLN A 30 -29.15 26.74 0.81
C GLN A 30 -27.82 27.40 1.20
N SER A 31 -27.85 28.50 1.96
CA SER A 31 -26.64 29.11 2.52
C SER A 31 -25.96 28.27 3.63
N LEU A 32 -26.50 27.08 3.92
CA LEU A 32 -26.05 26.14 4.94
C LEU A 32 -25.46 24.85 4.36
N ASP A 33 -24.56 24.93 3.38
CA ASP A 33 -23.81 23.73 2.93
C ASP A 33 -22.45 24.03 2.26
N THR A 34 -22.22 25.24 1.76
CA THR A 34 -20.96 25.56 1.04
C THR A 34 -19.73 25.60 1.93
N LYS A 35 -19.83 26.19 3.14
CA LYS A 35 -18.71 26.24 4.10
C LYS A 35 -18.36 24.85 4.66
N GLU A 36 -19.37 24.04 4.92
CA GLU A 36 -19.17 22.66 5.40
C GLU A 36 -18.56 21.79 4.30
N LEU A 37 -19.07 21.90 3.07
CA LEU A 37 -18.49 21.25 1.90
C LEU A 37 -17.03 21.66 1.68
N LEU A 38 -16.72 22.96 1.74
CA LEU A 38 -15.35 23.48 1.63
C LEU A 38 -14.44 22.92 2.74
N SER A 39 -14.91 22.92 3.99
CA SER A 39 -14.16 22.35 5.12
C SER A 39 -13.89 20.86 4.93
N ASN A 40 -14.88 20.11 4.43
CA ASN A 40 -14.74 18.68 4.17
C ASN A 40 -13.77 18.39 3.02
N VAL A 41 -13.84 19.17 1.93
CA VAL A 41 -12.94 19.05 0.77
C VAL A 41 -11.51 19.40 1.15
N THR A 42 -11.32 20.48 1.91
CA THR A 42 -9.97 20.91 2.34
C THR A 42 -9.36 19.92 3.32
N GLY A 43 -10.11 19.47 4.32
CA GLY A 43 -9.66 18.41 5.24
C GLY A 43 -9.33 17.09 4.52
N TRP A 44 -10.02 16.80 3.42
CA TRP A 44 -9.70 15.67 2.56
C TRP A 44 -8.34 15.82 1.87
N PHE A 45 -8.09 16.96 1.21
CA PHE A 45 -6.81 17.23 0.56
C PHE A 45 -5.64 17.22 1.53
N GLU A 46 -5.80 17.82 2.72
CA GLU A 46 -4.81 17.75 3.80
C GLU A 46 -4.51 16.31 4.20
N THR A 47 -5.56 15.47 4.30
CA THR A 47 -5.38 14.07 4.62
C THR A 47 -4.67 13.33 3.48
N GLN A 48 -5.05 13.54 2.22
CA GLN A 48 -4.35 12.93 1.09
C GLN A 48 -2.88 13.33 1.03
N GLN A 49 -2.55 14.60 1.28
CA GLN A 49 -1.17 15.07 1.36
C GLN A 49 -0.40 14.35 2.47
N LEU A 50 -0.99 14.25 3.68
CA LEU A 50 -0.37 13.59 4.83
C LEU A 50 -0.06 12.11 4.52
N TYR A 51 -1.03 11.39 3.98
CA TYR A 51 -0.88 9.96 3.65
C TYR A 51 0.08 9.74 2.47
N ASN A 52 0.09 10.64 1.48
CA ASN A 52 1.10 10.63 0.42
C ASN A 52 2.52 10.92 0.97
N GLY A 53 2.65 11.79 1.97
CA GLY A 53 3.89 12.00 2.70
C GLY A 53 4.39 10.70 3.34
N ALA A 54 3.51 9.97 4.01
CA ALA A 54 3.85 8.67 4.60
C ALA A 54 4.30 7.62 3.56
N LEU A 55 3.70 7.62 2.37
CA LEU A 55 4.16 6.77 1.26
C LEU A 55 5.57 7.13 0.81
N LYS A 56 5.89 8.42 0.70
CA LYS A 56 7.25 8.86 0.35
C LYS A 56 8.27 8.44 1.40
N GLU A 57 7.98 8.65 2.68
CA GLU A 57 8.86 8.25 3.80
C GLU A 57 9.20 6.75 3.73
N ILE A 58 8.16 5.90 3.61
CA ILE A 58 8.37 4.45 3.50
C ILE A 58 9.08 4.07 2.20
N SER A 59 8.76 4.73 1.08
CA SER A 59 9.41 4.42 -0.21
C SER A 59 10.90 4.72 -0.16
N THR A 60 11.29 5.88 0.37
CA THR A 60 12.70 6.25 0.53
C THR A 60 13.42 5.29 1.47
N LYS A 61 12.80 4.89 2.58
CA LYS A 61 13.38 3.87 3.48
C LYS A 61 13.65 2.56 2.75
N LEU A 62 12.69 2.07 1.96
CA LEU A 62 12.84 0.83 1.20
C LEU A 62 13.88 0.95 0.07
N GLU A 63 13.96 2.09 -0.62
CA GLU A 63 14.99 2.37 -1.62
C GLU A 63 16.39 2.34 -1.00
N ILE A 64 16.58 2.99 0.15
CA ILE A 64 17.87 2.97 0.87
C ILE A 64 18.25 1.54 1.27
N LEU A 65 17.31 0.74 1.78
CA LEU A 65 17.56 -0.65 2.15
C LEU A 65 17.95 -1.51 0.93
N ASP A 66 17.33 -1.28 -0.24
CA ASP A 66 17.66 -2.00 -1.47
C ASP A 66 19.04 -1.61 -2.02
N GLU A 67 19.38 -0.31 -1.98
CA GLU A 67 20.69 0.21 -2.39
C GLU A 67 21.82 -0.29 -1.47
N GLU A 68 21.62 -0.25 -0.15
CA GLU A 68 22.57 -0.79 0.83
C GLU A 68 22.82 -2.29 0.61
N PHE A 69 21.76 -3.06 0.34
CA PHE A 69 21.88 -4.49 0.08
C PHE A 69 22.67 -4.76 -1.20
N GLN A 70 22.44 -3.99 -2.26
CA GLN A 70 23.22 -4.07 -3.50
C GLN A 70 24.70 -3.76 -3.29
N MET A 71 25.03 -2.77 -2.45
CA MET A 71 26.42 -2.43 -2.15
C MET A 71 27.13 -3.54 -1.37
N ASN A 72 26.45 -4.17 -0.42
CA ASN A 72 27.05 -5.17 0.47
C ASN A 72 27.08 -6.59 -0.14
N TYR A 73 26.10 -6.93 -0.99
CA TYR A 73 25.90 -8.30 -1.50
C TYR A 73 25.87 -8.40 -3.02
N THR A 74 26.11 -7.29 -3.75
CA THR A 74 26.09 -7.22 -5.22
C THR A 74 24.75 -7.69 -5.83
N TYR A 75 23.68 -7.58 -5.05
CA TYR A 75 22.35 -8.06 -5.41
C TYR A 75 21.24 -7.16 -4.85
N ASN A 76 20.16 -6.89 -5.61
CA ASN A 76 19.01 -6.10 -5.18
C ASN A 76 17.82 -7.03 -4.81
N PRO A 77 17.37 -7.07 -3.54
CA PRO A 77 16.20 -7.85 -3.14
C PRO A 77 14.90 -7.35 -3.76
N ILE A 78 14.76 -6.03 -3.98
CA ILE A 78 13.56 -5.43 -4.55
C ILE A 78 13.68 -5.40 -6.07
N HIS A 79 12.69 -5.97 -6.77
CA HIS A 79 12.55 -5.83 -8.21
C HIS A 79 11.91 -4.48 -8.56
N HIS A 80 10.78 -4.15 -7.93
CA HIS A 80 10.12 -2.86 -8.06
C HIS A 80 9.12 -2.62 -6.92
N MET A 81 8.64 -1.37 -6.82
CA MET A 81 7.61 -0.99 -5.87
C MET A 81 6.46 -0.25 -6.57
N GLU A 82 5.25 -0.46 -6.09
CA GLU A 82 4.05 0.25 -6.53
C GLU A 82 3.39 0.96 -5.35
N CYS A 83 3.25 2.28 -5.44
CA CYS A 83 2.55 3.07 -4.44
C CYS A 83 1.11 3.32 -4.87
N ARG A 84 0.18 3.24 -3.93
CA ARG A 84 -1.24 3.54 -4.14
C ARG A 84 -1.79 4.33 -2.96
N LEU A 85 -2.37 5.48 -3.27
CA LEU A 85 -3.27 6.18 -2.37
C LEU A 85 -4.70 5.76 -2.67
N LYS A 86 -5.47 5.37 -1.65
CA LYS A 86 -6.87 4.98 -1.82
C LYS A 86 -7.70 6.21 -2.22
N SER A 87 -8.60 6.05 -3.18
CA SER A 87 -9.47 7.13 -3.62
C SER A 87 -10.54 7.45 -2.57
N MET A 88 -11.05 8.68 -2.59
CA MET A 88 -12.14 9.11 -1.71
C MET A 88 -13.36 8.20 -1.82
N HIS A 89 -13.73 7.85 -3.05
CA HIS A 89 -14.85 6.97 -3.33
C HIS A 89 -14.67 5.61 -2.63
N SER A 90 -13.53 4.94 -2.82
CA SER A 90 -13.26 3.64 -2.20
C SER A 90 -13.12 3.72 -0.68
N ILE A 91 -12.73 4.87 -0.13
CA ILE A 91 -12.72 5.10 1.32
C ILE A 91 -14.16 5.18 1.84
N ILE A 92 -15.02 5.99 1.22
CA ILE A 92 -16.44 6.12 1.60
C ILE A 92 -17.16 4.77 1.50
N GLU A 93 -16.93 4.00 0.44
CA GLU A 93 -17.49 2.64 0.31
C GLU A 93 -17.05 1.72 1.45
N LYS A 94 -15.78 1.78 1.85
CA LYS A 94 -15.26 1.00 2.96
C LYS A 94 -15.86 1.45 4.29
N MET A 95 -16.04 2.75 4.49
CA MET A 95 -16.70 3.29 5.68
C MET A 95 -18.17 2.85 5.76
N ASN A 96 -18.89 2.86 4.63
CA ASN A 96 -20.26 2.34 4.55
C ASN A 96 -20.34 0.85 4.93
N ARG A 97 -19.42 0.03 4.41
CA ARG A 97 -19.36 -1.41 4.71
C ARG A 97 -19.03 -1.70 6.18
N LEU A 98 -18.27 -0.81 6.82
CA LEU A 98 -17.93 -0.90 8.24
C LEU A 98 -18.98 -0.25 9.15
N HIS A 99 -20.04 0.36 8.58
CA HIS A 99 -21.08 1.08 9.31
C HIS A 99 -20.53 2.18 10.26
N ILE A 100 -19.48 2.89 9.83
CA ILE A 100 -18.86 3.97 10.61
C ILE A 100 -19.23 5.35 10.07
N GLN A 101 -19.11 6.38 10.93
CA GLN A 101 -19.41 7.76 10.57
C GLN A 101 -18.46 8.27 9.49
N LYS A 102 -18.99 9.00 8.49
CA LYS A 102 -18.25 9.56 7.34
C LYS A 102 -17.50 10.85 7.68
N THR A 103 -16.73 10.82 8.76
CA THR A 103 -15.92 11.95 9.24
C THR A 103 -14.44 11.64 9.11
N ILE A 104 -13.60 12.67 8.93
CA ILE A 104 -12.14 12.50 8.84
C ILE A 104 -11.55 11.80 10.07
N PRO A 105 -11.94 12.13 11.33
CA PRO A 105 -11.43 11.42 12.50
C PRO A 105 -11.77 9.93 12.49
N SER A 106 -13.04 9.58 12.22
CA SER A 106 -13.51 8.20 12.13
C SER A 106 -12.77 7.42 11.03
N MET A 107 -12.56 8.05 9.88
CA MET A 107 -11.76 7.48 8.78
C MET A 107 -10.32 7.19 9.23
N ARG A 108 -9.63 8.16 9.84
CA ARG A 108 -8.22 8.02 10.26
C ARG A 108 -8.04 6.91 11.30
N GLU A 109 -9.05 6.70 12.13
CA GLU A 109 -9.03 5.67 13.17
C GLU A 109 -9.26 4.25 12.60
N HIS A 110 -10.21 4.09 11.68
CA HIS A 110 -10.68 2.76 11.25
C HIS A 110 -10.13 2.30 9.90
N ILE A 111 -9.72 3.22 9.03
CA ILE A 111 -9.25 2.89 7.68
C ILE A 111 -7.71 2.95 7.65
N THR A 112 -7.10 1.77 7.75
CA THR A 112 -5.65 1.64 7.88
C THR A 112 -4.90 1.51 6.54
N ASP A 113 -5.62 1.23 5.45
CA ASP A 113 -5.10 0.97 4.09
C ASP A 113 -5.30 2.19 3.15
N ILE A 114 -5.23 3.41 3.69
CA ILE A 114 -5.30 4.64 2.87
C ILE A 114 -4.02 4.78 2.06
N SER A 115 -2.87 4.62 2.72
CA SER A 115 -1.55 4.51 2.08
C SER A 115 -1.17 3.06 1.96
N GLY A 116 -1.08 2.57 0.72
CA GLY A 116 -0.62 1.23 0.41
C GLY A 116 0.64 1.26 -0.45
N ILE A 117 1.64 0.47 -0.11
CA ILE A 117 2.80 0.20 -0.97
C ILE A 117 2.90 -1.30 -1.21
N ARG A 118 3.12 -1.69 -2.46
CA ARG A 118 3.46 -3.06 -2.83
C ARG A 118 4.94 -3.12 -3.13
N VAL A 119 5.63 -4.05 -2.50
CA VAL A 119 7.07 -4.27 -2.68
C VAL A 119 7.23 -5.65 -3.32
N ILE A 120 7.65 -5.66 -4.58
CA ILE A 120 7.83 -6.88 -5.36
C ILE A 120 9.30 -7.24 -5.28
N CYS A 121 9.57 -8.33 -4.56
CA CYS A 121 10.89 -8.90 -4.35
C CYS A 121 11.18 -9.95 -5.43
N ARG A 122 12.47 -10.22 -5.67
CA ARG A 122 12.88 -11.20 -6.69
C ARG A 122 12.72 -12.63 -6.21
N TYR A 123 13.08 -12.92 -4.96
CA TYR A 123 12.92 -14.25 -4.36
C TYR A 123 12.12 -14.22 -3.06
N LEU A 124 11.77 -15.42 -2.61
CA LEU A 124 10.94 -15.61 -1.42
C LEU A 124 11.65 -15.16 -0.14
N HIS A 125 12.96 -15.39 -0.05
CA HIS A 125 13.75 -15.03 1.12
C HIS A 125 13.83 -13.51 1.30
N ASP A 126 13.96 -12.77 0.20
CA ASP A 126 14.03 -11.31 0.17
C ASP A 126 12.82 -10.64 0.84
N VAL A 127 11.63 -11.25 0.71
CA VAL A 127 10.40 -10.77 1.37
C VAL A 127 10.60 -10.65 2.88
N TYR A 128 11.22 -11.65 3.51
CA TYR A 128 11.45 -11.69 4.94
C TYR A 128 12.66 -10.86 5.36
N ILE A 129 13.67 -10.74 4.50
CA ILE A 129 14.80 -9.84 4.70
C ILE A 129 14.31 -8.39 4.78
N ILE A 130 13.55 -7.94 3.78
CA ILE A 130 13.00 -6.58 3.72
C ILE A 130 12.07 -6.32 4.90
N GLU A 131 11.21 -7.29 5.27
CA GLU A 131 10.41 -7.20 6.49
C GLU A 131 11.29 -6.90 7.72
N LYS A 132 12.33 -7.71 7.95
CA LYS A 132 13.16 -7.57 9.14
C LYS A 132 13.94 -6.25 9.14
N MET A 133 14.56 -5.90 8.01
CA MET A 133 15.33 -4.66 7.88
C MET A 133 14.46 -3.42 8.09
N LEU A 134 13.24 -3.41 7.56
CA LEU A 134 12.31 -2.30 7.75
C LEU A 134 11.84 -2.18 9.20
N LEU A 135 11.48 -3.31 9.84
CA LEU A 135 11.01 -3.31 11.23
C LEU A 135 12.12 -3.09 12.26
N ALA A 136 13.38 -3.18 11.87
CA ALA A 136 14.52 -2.85 12.73
C ALA A 136 14.79 -1.34 12.82
N GLN A 137 14.17 -0.52 11.95
CA GLN A 137 14.31 0.94 12.02
C GLN A 137 13.56 1.50 13.25
N ASP A 138 14.22 2.38 13.99
CA ASP A 138 13.73 2.93 15.27
C ASP A 138 12.48 3.81 15.14
N ASP A 139 12.28 4.41 13.97
CA ASP A 139 11.15 5.29 13.66
C ASP A 139 10.00 4.58 12.92
N VAL A 140 10.10 3.26 12.68
CA VAL A 140 9.03 2.44 12.10
C VAL A 140 8.30 1.68 13.21
N THR A 141 7.05 2.06 13.49
CA THR A 141 6.25 1.39 14.53
C THR A 141 5.44 0.24 13.94
N PHE A 142 5.72 -0.98 14.35
CA PHE A 142 4.93 -2.16 13.99
C PHE A 142 3.50 -2.10 14.58
N ILE A 143 2.48 -2.42 13.77
CA ILE A 143 1.07 -2.50 14.21
C ILE A 143 0.48 -3.89 14.01
N ARG A 144 0.63 -4.48 12.81
CA ARG A 144 0.04 -5.79 12.49
C ARG A 144 0.80 -6.51 11.39
N ARG A 145 0.92 -7.83 11.52
CA ARG A 145 1.48 -8.74 10.51
C ARG A 145 0.41 -9.75 10.09
N ARG A 146 0.31 -10.05 8.79
CA ARG A 146 -0.47 -11.18 8.26
C ARG A 146 0.34 -11.87 7.17
N ASP A 147 0.68 -13.12 7.41
CA ASP A 147 1.57 -13.88 6.53
C ASP A 147 0.78 -14.88 5.68
N TYR A 148 0.29 -14.40 4.54
CA TYR A 148 -0.41 -15.27 3.58
C TYR A 148 0.57 -16.10 2.74
N ILE A 149 1.89 -15.97 2.95
CA ILE A 149 2.86 -16.83 2.30
C ILE A 149 2.92 -18.17 3.02
N GLN A 150 3.00 -18.12 4.36
CA GLN A 150 2.94 -19.31 5.24
C GLN A 150 1.52 -19.87 5.36
N GLU A 151 0.52 -19.00 5.46
CA GLU A 151 -0.89 -19.38 5.57
C GLU A 151 -1.71 -18.79 4.40
N PRO A 152 -1.61 -19.37 3.19
CA PRO A 152 -2.34 -18.89 2.03
C PRO A 152 -3.84 -18.85 2.26
N LYS A 153 -4.53 -17.88 1.64
CA LYS A 153 -6.00 -17.89 1.63
C LYS A 153 -6.51 -19.12 0.88
N GLU A 154 -7.77 -19.47 1.12
CA GLU A 154 -8.42 -20.57 0.41
C GLU A 154 -8.34 -20.44 -1.12
N SER A 155 -8.34 -19.20 -1.62
CA SER A 155 -8.18 -18.88 -3.04
C SER A 155 -6.82 -19.23 -3.65
N GLY A 156 -5.80 -19.46 -2.82
CA GLY A 156 -4.40 -19.58 -3.24
C GLY A 156 -3.62 -18.26 -3.17
N TYR A 157 -4.24 -17.17 -2.71
CA TYR A 157 -3.58 -15.88 -2.54
C TYR A 157 -2.42 -15.95 -1.54
N ARG A 158 -1.25 -15.44 -1.95
CA ARG A 158 -0.02 -15.35 -1.15
C ARG A 158 0.55 -13.93 -1.20
N SER A 159 0.93 -13.41 -0.03
CA SER A 159 1.60 -12.12 0.19
C SER A 159 1.85 -11.95 1.68
N LEU A 160 2.92 -11.26 2.07
CA LEU A 160 3.12 -10.82 3.44
C LEU A 160 2.59 -9.40 3.60
N HIS A 161 1.63 -9.19 4.50
CA HIS A 161 1.05 -7.87 4.78
C HIS A 161 1.54 -7.35 6.12
N LEU A 162 2.16 -6.18 6.09
CA LEU A 162 2.56 -5.42 7.26
C LEU A 162 1.72 -4.15 7.34
N LEU A 163 1.23 -3.85 8.54
CA LEU A 163 0.72 -2.54 8.88
C LEU A 163 1.72 -1.91 9.84
N VAL A 164 2.29 -0.79 9.43
CA VAL A 164 3.24 -0.01 10.23
C VAL A 164 2.73 1.42 10.37
N LYS A 165 3.25 2.17 11.34
CA LYS A 165 3.13 3.63 11.37
C LYS A 165 4.49 4.26 11.17
N VAL A 166 4.52 5.33 10.38
CA VAL A 166 5.71 6.17 10.18
C VAL A 166 5.43 7.62 10.56
N PRO A 167 6.42 8.33 11.10
CA PRO A 167 6.31 9.75 11.37
C PRO A 167 6.37 10.55 10.07
N VAL A 168 5.39 11.42 9.85
CA VAL A 168 5.41 12.44 8.80
C VAL A 168 5.59 13.79 9.46
N PHE A 169 6.68 14.47 9.13
CA PHE A 169 6.99 15.80 9.64
C PHE A 169 6.38 16.86 8.71
N LEU A 170 5.35 17.56 9.21
CA LEU A 170 4.73 18.70 8.55
C LEU A 170 5.31 20.00 9.12
N SER A 171 5.03 21.13 8.47
CA SER A 171 5.57 22.45 8.84
C SER A 171 5.35 22.87 10.29
N LYS A 172 4.27 22.38 10.94
CA LYS A 172 3.89 22.76 12.31
C LYS A 172 3.67 21.58 13.25
N ARG A 173 3.71 20.33 12.76
CA ARG A 173 3.37 19.15 13.56
C ARG A 173 4.00 17.88 13.01
N LYS A 174 4.15 16.89 13.88
CA LYS A 174 4.51 15.51 13.54
C LYS A 174 3.27 14.64 13.64
N GLU A 175 3.00 13.83 12.64
CA GLU A 175 1.85 12.93 12.59
C GLU A 175 2.33 11.49 12.36
N SER A 176 1.84 10.55 13.16
CA SER A 176 2.15 9.12 12.98
C SER A 176 1.08 8.48 12.09
N VAL A 177 1.46 8.11 10.87
CA VAL A 177 0.51 7.74 9.80
C VAL A 177 0.63 6.24 9.50
N PRO A 178 -0.49 5.49 9.46
CA PRO A 178 -0.46 4.08 9.11
C PRO A 178 -0.21 3.88 7.60
N VAL A 179 0.65 2.92 7.28
CA VAL A 179 0.95 2.48 5.91
C VAL A 179 0.82 0.97 5.85
N GLU A 180 0.03 0.47 4.90
CA GLU A 180 -0.05 -0.94 4.57
C GLU A 180 1.02 -1.29 3.53
N ILE A 181 1.89 -2.23 3.89
CA ILE A 181 2.99 -2.71 3.05
C ILE A 181 2.66 -4.15 2.66
N GLN A 182 2.59 -4.41 1.36
CA GLN A 182 2.36 -5.74 0.81
C GLN A 182 3.64 -6.22 0.14
N LEU A 183 4.35 -7.13 0.81
CA LEU A 183 5.54 -7.78 0.29
C LEU A 183 5.12 -9.03 -0.49
N ARG A 184 5.64 -9.16 -1.71
CA ARG A 184 5.35 -10.25 -2.64
C ARG A 184 6.58 -10.59 -3.45
N THR A 185 6.61 -11.78 -4.02
CA THR A 185 7.50 -12.11 -5.12
C THR A 185 6.86 -11.77 -6.47
N ILE A 186 7.64 -11.84 -7.55
CA ILE A 186 7.14 -11.65 -8.93
C ILE A 186 6.00 -12.64 -9.26
N PRO A 187 6.11 -13.97 -9.00
CA PRO A 187 5.02 -14.90 -9.29
C PRO A 187 3.75 -14.65 -8.46
N MET A 188 3.89 -14.26 -7.19
CA MET A 188 2.74 -13.89 -6.36
C MET A 188 2.00 -12.68 -6.90
N ASP A 189 2.73 -11.66 -7.37
CA ASP A 189 2.12 -10.46 -7.93
C ASP A 189 1.45 -10.72 -9.28
N TYR A 190 2.08 -11.52 -10.14
CA TYR A 190 1.47 -11.97 -11.40
C TYR A 190 0.15 -12.72 -11.15
N TRP A 191 0.16 -13.69 -10.24
CA TRP A 191 -1.03 -14.47 -9.89
C TRP A 191 -2.15 -13.58 -9.32
N ALA A 192 -1.81 -12.69 -8.38
CA ALA A 192 -2.79 -11.81 -7.73
C ALA A 192 -3.40 -10.80 -8.70
N SER A 193 -2.63 -10.33 -9.67
CA SER A 193 -3.13 -9.43 -10.72
C SER A 193 -4.16 -10.12 -11.61
N LEU A 194 -3.91 -11.38 -11.99
CA LEU A 194 -4.87 -12.18 -12.76
C LEU A 194 -6.14 -12.50 -11.96
N GLU A 195 -6.00 -12.89 -10.69
CA GLU A 195 -7.16 -13.17 -9.82
C GLU A 195 -8.05 -11.93 -9.66
N HIS A 196 -7.45 -10.77 -9.42
CA HIS A 196 -8.18 -9.51 -9.28
C HIS A 196 -8.96 -9.16 -10.56
N ASP A 197 -8.35 -9.30 -11.73
CA ASP A 197 -9.00 -9.03 -13.02
C ASP A 197 -10.19 -9.95 -13.28
N LEU A 198 -10.06 -11.25 -12.94
CA LEU A 198 -11.13 -12.23 -13.08
C LEU A 198 -12.29 -11.97 -12.12
N GLN A 199 -12.01 -11.54 -10.88
CA GLN A 199 -13.06 -11.18 -9.93
C GLN A 199 -13.91 -10.01 -10.39
N TYR A 200 -13.29 -9.03 -11.06
CA TYR A 200 -13.95 -7.82 -11.50
C TYR A 200 -14.77 -8.00 -12.80
N LYS A 201 -14.29 -8.81 -13.75
CA LYS A 201 -14.85 -8.85 -15.12
C LYS A 201 -15.81 -10.03 -15.41
N ASN A 202 -15.79 -11.11 -14.63
CA ASN A 202 -16.47 -12.36 -15.01
C ASN A 202 -17.85 -12.62 -14.37
N THR A 203 -18.66 -13.44 -15.04
CA THR A 203 -19.93 -13.94 -14.54
C THR A 203 -19.74 -15.01 -13.45
N LYS A 204 -20.78 -15.29 -12.65
CA LYS A 204 -20.69 -16.26 -11.52
C LYS A 204 -20.22 -17.66 -11.94
N LYS A 205 -20.60 -18.15 -13.13
CA LYS A 205 -20.28 -19.52 -13.59
C LYS A 205 -18.81 -19.66 -13.99
N ASP A 206 -18.26 -18.64 -14.63
CA ASP A 206 -16.84 -18.61 -15.03
C ASP A 206 -15.92 -18.52 -13.80
N LYS A 207 -16.40 -17.89 -12.71
CA LYS A 207 -15.63 -17.75 -11.46
C LYS A 207 -15.30 -19.08 -10.82
N GLU A 208 -16.19 -20.07 -10.79
CA GLU A 208 -15.93 -21.35 -10.11
C GLU A 208 -14.87 -22.20 -10.82
N ILE A 209 -14.95 -22.30 -12.16
CA ILE A 209 -13.99 -23.08 -12.96
C ILE A 209 -12.60 -22.45 -12.84
N HIS A 210 -12.50 -21.14 -13.07
CA HIS A 210 -11.22 -20.45 -13.02
C HIS A 210 -10.65 -20.39 -11.60
N HIS A 211 -11.46 -20.42 -10.54
CA HIS A 211 -10.94 -20.43 -9.16
C HIS A 211 -10.13 -21.69 -8.85
N LYS A 212 -10.59 -22.87 -9.29
CA LYS A 212 -9.87 -24.13 -9.09
C LYS A 212 -8.56 -24.16 -9.88
N GLU A 213 -8.60 -23.65 -11.11
CA GLU A 213 -7.40 -23.53 -11.96
C GLU A 213 -6.39 -22.55 -11.36
N LEU A 214 -6.84 -21.35 -10.94
CA LEU A 214 -6.00 -20.36 -10.27
C LEU A 214 -5.35 -20.94 -9.02
N LYS A 215 -6.10 -21.64 -8.17
CA LYS A 215 -5.54 -22.29 -6.97
C LYS A 215 -4.46 -23.32 -7.33
N THR A 216 -4.66 -24.06 -8.41
CA THR A 216 -3.65 -25.00 -8.93
C THR A 216 -2.42 -24.27 -9.45
N CYS A 217 -2.61 -23.15 -10.16
CA CYS A 217 -1.53 -22.30 -10.63
C CYS A 217 -0.74 -21.70 -9.46
N ALA A 218 -1.40 -21.24 -8.39
CA ALA A 218 -0.75 -20.72 -7.19
C ALA A 218 0.21 -21.76 -6.58
N ARG A 219 -0.23 -23.02 -6.46
CA ARG A 219 0.61 -24.11 -5.96
C ARG A 219 1.82 -24.36 -6.87
N LYS A 220 1.62 -24.46 -8.18
CA LYS A 220 2.71 -24.68 -9.14
C LYS A 220 3.73 -23.54 -9.12
N LEU A 221 3.27 -22.29 -9.04
CA LEU A 221 4.15 -21.13 -8.92
C LEU A 221 4.96 -21.21 -7.63
N ALA A 222 4.35 -21.60 -6.50
CA ALA A 222 5.07 -21.79 -5.24
C ALA A 222 6.20 -22.84 -5.35
N GLU A 223 5.96 -23.97 -6.01
CA GLU A 223 6.96 -25.02 -6.23
C GLU A 223 8.12 -24.54 -7.12
N ILE A 224 7.80 -23.78 -8.17
CA ILE A 224 8.81 -23.18 -9.06
C ILE A 224 9.65 -22.15 -8.29
N GLU A 225 9.02 -21.31 -7.47
CA GLU A 225 9.71 -20.32 -6.64
C GLU A 225 10.68 -20.97 -5.66
N GLU A 226 10.26 -22.06 -5.00
CA GLU A 226 11.11 -22.78 -4.06
C GLU A 226 12.35 -23.37 -4.75
N THR A 227 12.16 -23.92 -5.96
CA THR A 227 13.28 -24.41 -6.79
C THR A 227 14.22 -23.28 -7.19
N MET A 228 13.69 -22.15 -7.67
CA MET A 228 14.48 -20.98 -8.07
C MET A 228 15.22 -20.35 -6.88
N GLN A 229 14.59 -20.33 -5.70
CA GLN A 229 15.20 -19.88 -4.45
C GLN A 229 16.37 -20.79 -4.04
N GLY A 230 16.25 -22.11 -4.24
CA GLY A 230 17.34 -23.06 -4.03
C GLY A 230 18.56 -22.73 -4.90
N ILE A 231 18.33 -22.60 -6.22
CA ILE A 231 19.39 -22.26 -7.18
C ILE A 231 20.05 -20.91 -6.85
N HIS A 232 19.25 -19.91 -6.45
CA HIS A 232 19.79 -18.61 -6.07
C HIS A 232 20.67 -18.69 -4.82
N ARG A 233 20.27 -19.47 -3.81
CA ARG A 233 21.04 -19.70 -2.59
C ARG A 233 22.39 -20.37 -2.87
N ASP A 234 22.42 -21.28 -3.85
CA ASP A 234 23.65 -21.99 -4.22
C ASP A 234 24.61 -21.10 -5.04
N THR A 235 24.11 -20.04 -5.67
CA THR A 235 24.90 -19.13 -6.52
C THR A 235 25.30 -17.82 -5.84
N VAL A 236 24.62 -17.44 -4.75
CA VAL A 236 24.90 -16.23 -3.99
C VAL A 236 25.35 -16.62 -2.58
N ASP A 237 26.56 -16.21 -2.24
CA ASP A 237 27.22 -16.53 -0.97
C ASP A 237 26.58 -15.72 0.18
N LEU A 238 25.39 -16.15 0.61
CA LEU A 238 24.61 -15.50 1.67
C LEU A 238 25.13 -15.85 3.09
N GLU A 239 26.21 -16.63 3.22
CA GLU A 239 26.78 -17.04 4.53
C GLU A 239 27.18 -15.85 5.42
N ASN A 240 27.42 -14.67 4.84
CA ASN A 240 27.77 -13.46 5.57
C ASN A 240 26.57 -12.61 6.02
N PHE A 241 25.33 -12.99 5.68
CA PHE A 241 24.16 -12.23 6.10
C PHE A 241 23.70 -12.64 7.51
N SER A 242 24.35 -12.07 8.54
CA SER A 242 23.81 -12.08 9.90
C SER A 242 22.69 -11.05 9.99
N LEU A 243 21.43 -11.50 9.97
CA LEU A 243 20.29 -10.63 10.25
C LEU A 243 20.52 -9.90 11.59
N PRO A 244 20.25 -8.58 11.72
CA PRO A 244 20.44 -7.87 12.99
C PRO A 244 19.70 -8.60 14.12
N LEU A 245 20.42 -8.94 15.20
CA LEU A 245 19.82 -9.61 16.36
C LEU A 245 18.78 -8.67 16.98
N SER A 246 17.62 -9.26 17.29
CA SER A 246 16.49 -8.61 17.97
C SER A 246 16.85 -8.11 19.36
#